data_AF-A0A9W5UPG9-F1
#
_entry.id   AF-A0A9W5UPG9-F1
#
_cell.length_a   1.000
_cell.length_b   1.000
_cell.length_c   1.000
_cell.angle_alpha   90.00
_cell.angle_beta   90.00
_cell.angle_gamma   90.00
#
_symmetry.space_group_name_H-M   'P 1'
#
loop_
_entity.id
_entity.type
_entity.pdbx_description
1 polymer ?
#
loop_
_entity_poly.entity_id
_entity_poly.type
_entity_poly.pdbx_seq_one_letter_code
_entity_poly.pdbx_strand_id
1 'polypeptide(L)'
;MDHAPSPDSGFFDDWAARLRASADRPVVGILLRGSHARRAATAHSDVDVDVLLGGAPYAARRAYLAEHSGRLTHVSVAARDIRSWVTRLGEPADWAFGLPVTAPTRLLWADPYWRHRIDLPVLCQPADEPRLEELIATLGKVAAARDDEDPLGARLAAADLARLCPSVLRLANPSVRVVSRRSAFAAALDLPVAPAGYREDMLRCLGLRPGSTGQVWAAAARLVTGTLPLIRPYAAEVGQVAGPDLADALLDGRLDRYVAQLGRTGGGAPSASREPAGVPAPRAGQWVTVPVPDAPVTGAHPDQPEPLGGSQRPSRLDPAIAGRLRRTPDGLVAAVVRQHDSGEVLMMAWMDDEALHRTLTTGRATYWSRSRREYWVKGATSGHHQYVRSVALDCDGDAVLVSVDQVGAACHTGQRTCFSTELPVTGEVAS
;
A
#
# COMPACT_ATOMS: atom_id res chain seq x y z
N MET A 1 -29.40 -2.53 -33.49
CA MET A 1 -28.90 -1.18 -33.24
C MET A 1 -28.38 -1.14 -31.81
N ASP A 2 -27.22 -0.50 -31.61
CA ASP A 2 -26.47 -0.37 -30.35
C ASP A 2 -25.78 -1.62 -29.81
N HIS A 3 -24.64 -1.95 -30.42
CA HIS A 3 -23.72 -2.91 -29.83
C HIS A 3 -22.38 -2.22 -29.56
N ALA A 4 -22.01 -2.18 -28.28
CA ALA A 4 -20.63 -1.93 -27.89
C ALA A 4 -19.71 -2.95 -28.60
N PRO A 5 -18.41 -2.66 -28.80
CA PRO A 5 -17.51 -3.60 -29.44
C PRO A 5 -17.62 -5.00 -28.83
N SER A 6 -17.97 -5.97 -29.67
CA SER A 6 -18.13 -7.37 -29.26
C SER A 6 -16.85 -8.15 -29.56
N PRO A 7 -16.62 -9.27 -28.86
CA PRO A 7 -15.50 -10.17 -29.17
C PRO A 7 -15.45 -10.57 -30.65
N ASP A 8 -16.61 -10.71 -31.27
CA ASP A 8 -16.76 -11.27 -32.62
C ASP A 8 -16.66 -10.19 -33.72
N SER A 9 -16.55 -8.91 -33.36
CA SER A 9 -16.53 -7.81 -34.33
C SER A 9 -15.14 -7.50 -34.91
N GLY A 10 -14.10 -8.25 -34.53
CA GLY A 10 -12.69 -8.00 -34.91
C GLY A 10 -12.05 -6.78 -34.23
N PHE A 11 -12.85 -5.91 -33.61
CA PHE A 11 -12.39 -4.65 -32.99
C PHE A 11 -11.22 -4.84 -32.02
N PHE A 12 -11.28 -5.85 -31.15
CA PHE A 12 -10.24 -6.06 -30.15
C PHE A 12 -8.92 -6.57 -30.74
N ASP A 13 -8.99 -7.35 -31.82
CA ASP A 13 -7.81 -7.87 -32.50
C ASP A 13 -7.11 -6.76 -33.28
N ASP A 14 -7.90 -5.92 -33.97
CA ASP A 14 -7.41 -4.71 -34.65
C ASP A 14 -6.73 -3.75 -33.67
N TRP A 15 -7.35 -3.52 -32.51
CA TRP A 15 -6.77 -2.68 -31.46
C TRP A 15 -5.51 -3.29 -30.84
N ALA A 16 -5.48 -4.59 -30.59
CA ALA A 16 -4.28 -5.26 -30.11
C ALA A 16 -3.12 -5.14 -31.12
N ALA A 17 -3.39 -5.32 -32.42
CA ALA A 17 -2.41 -5.13 -33.48
C ALA A 17 -1.91 -3.68 -33.56
N ARG A 18 -2.83 -2.70 -33.52
CA ARG A 18 -2.50 -1.26 -33.53
C ARG A 18 -1.65 -0.84 -32.34
N LEU A 19 -1.98 -1.30 -31.13
CA LEU A 19 -1.24 -0.98 -29.91
C LEU A 19 0.18 -1.56 -29.93
N ARG A 20 0.35 -2.75 -30.50
CA ARG A 20 1.69 -3.34 -30.72
C ARG A 20 2.51 -2.54 -31.72
N ALA A 21 1.91 -2.18 -32.85
CA ALA A 21 2.61 -1.46 -33.92
C ALA A 21 3.02 -0.04 -33.52
N SER A 22 2.28 0.59 -32.60
CA SER A 22 2.52 1.97 -32.15
C SER A 22 3.33 2.07 -30.85
N ALA A 23 3.69 0.94 -30.23
CA ALA A 23 4.49 0.92 -29.03
C ALA A 23 5.96 1.25 -29.33
N ASP A 24 6.52 2.17 -28.55
CA ASP A 24 7.93 2.55 -28.55
C ASP A 24 8.81 1.58 -27.74
N ARG A 25 8.20 0.58 -27.10
CA ARG A 25 8.85 -0.40 -26.23
C ARG A 25 8.33 -1.81 -26.56
N PRO A 26 9.11 -2.87 -26.27
CA PRO A 26 8.66 -4.23 -26.47
C PRO A 26 7.38 -4.52 -25.68
N VAL A 27 6.28 -4.78 -26.39
CA VAL A 27 5.02 -5.20 -25.78
C VAL A 27 5.14 -6.68 -25.43
N VAL A 28 4.89 -7.03 -24.17
CA VAL A 28 4.87 -8.42 -23.67
C VAL A 28 3.46 -8.97 -23.56
N GLY A 29 2.45 -8.10 -23.39
CA GLY A 29 1.06 -8.52 -23.28
C GLY A 29 0.07 -7.39 -23.44
N ILE A 30 -1.15 -7.73 -23.84
CA ILE A 30 -2.29 -6.82 -23.94
C ILE A 30 -3.49 -7.50 -23.31
N LEU A 31 -4.02 -6.91 -22.24
CA LEU A 31 -5.15 -7.44 -21.50
C LEU A 31 -6.34 -6.50 -21.57
N LEU A 32 -7.50 -7.05 -21.90
CA LEU A 32 -8.78 -6.36 -21.78
C LEU A 32 -9.25 -6.39 -20.33
N ARG A 33 -9.71 -5.25 -19.82
CA ARG A 33 -10.24 -5.04 -18.48
C ARG A 33 -11.70 -4.58 -18.56
N GLY A 34 -12.24 -4.16 -17.42
CA GLY A 34 -13.52 -3.45 -17.39
C GLY A 34 -14.74 -4.30 -17.74
N SER A 35 -15.79 -3.63 -18.20
CA SER A 35 -17.08 -4.26 -18.51
C SER A 35 -16.99 -5.21 -19.71
N HIS A 36 -16.13 -4.91 -20.68
CA HIS A 36 -15.92 -5.78 -21.84
C HIS A 36 -15.27 -7.11 -21.45
N ALA A 37 -14.26 -7.12 -20.57
CA ALA A 37 -13.69 -8.37 -20.06
C ALA A 37 -14.72 -9.21 -19.27
N ARG A 38 -15.64 -8.54 -18.56
CA ARG A 38 -16.74 -9.19 -17.82
C ARG A 38 -17.93 -9.60 -18.70
N ARG A 39 -17.92 -9.29 -20.00
CA ARG A 39 -19.07 -9.47 -20.91
C ARG A 39 -20.35 -8.76 -20.42
N ALA A 40 -20.18 -7.61 -19.77
CA ALA A 40 -21.25 -6.78 -19.22
C ALA A 40 -21.22 -5.34 -19.78
N ALA A 41 -20.62 -5.16 -20.96
CA ALA A 41 -20.51 -3.87 -21.61
C ALA A 41 -21.88 -3.40 -22.15
N THR A 42 -22.10 -2.10 -22.07
CA THR A 42 -23.28 -1.40 -22.60
C THR A 42 -22.84 -0.44 -23.70
N ALA A 43 -23.79 0.18 -24.41
CA ALA A 43 -23.52 1.16 -25.47
C ALA A 43 -22.70 2.39 -25.03
N HIS A 44 -22.52 2.59 -23.72
CA HIS A 44 -21.74 3.68 -23.12
C HIS A 44 -20.48 3.21 -22.40
N SER A 45 -20.16 1.91 -22.46
CA SER A 45 -18.93 1.39 -21.88
C SER A 45 -17.71 1.84 -22.67
N ASP A 46 -16.67 2.21 -21.97
CA ASP A 46 -15.33 2.36 -22.51
C ASP A 46 -14.61 1.01 -22.59
N VAL A 47 -13.62 0.95 -23.47
CA VAL A 47 -12.75 -0.20 -23.63
C VAL A 47 -11.47 0.05 -22.84
N ASP A 48 -11.33 -0.63 -21.70
CA ASP A 48 -10.14 -0.56 -20.86
C ASP A 48 -9.12 -1.64 -21.27
N VAL A 49 -7.89 -1.22 -21.58
CA VAL A 49 -6.81 -2.12 -21.98
C VAL A 49 -5.55 -1.84 -21.15
N ASP A 50 -4.98 -2.89 -20.56
CA ASP A 50 -3.62 -2.86 -20.03
C ASP A 50 -2.64 -3.30 -21.13
N VAL A 51 -1.64 -2.47 -21.40
CA VAL A 51 -0.52 -2.81 -22.29
C VAL A 51 0.72 -3.04 -21.43
N LEU A 52 1.16 -4.28 -21.35
CA LEU A 52 2.31 -4.71 -20.58
C LEU A 52 3.57 -4.58 -21.42
N LEU A 53 4.57 -3.89 -20.89
CA LEU A 53 5.82 -3.55 -21.57
C LEU A 53 7.02 -4.24 -20.89
N GLY A 54 8.01 -4.61 -21.68
CA GLY A 54 9.32 -5.04 -21.19
C GLY A 54 10.23 -3.85 -20.87
N GLY A 55 11.34 -4.14 -20.17
CA GLY A 55 12.42 -3.17 -19.95
C GLY A 55 12.28 -2.36 -18.65
N ALA A 56 12.86 -1.15 -18.65
CA ALA A 56 12.93 -0.27 -17.49
C ALA A 56 11.54 0.18 -16.98
N PRO A 57 11.43 0.68 -15.72
CA PRO A 57 10.18 1.18 -15.17
C PRO A 57 9.48 2.19 -16.09
N TYR A 58 8.19 2.00 -16.31
CA TYR A 58 7.38 2.85 -17.18
C TYR A 58 5.91 2.78 -16.79
N ALA A 59 5.24 3.92 -16.79
CA ALA A 59 3.80 4.01 -16.66
C ALA A 59 3.28 5.20 -17.47
N ALA A 60 2.30 4.95 -18.33
CA ALA A 60 1.59 5.97 -19.07
C ALA A 60 0.12 5.61 -19.22
N ARG A 61 -0.74 6.62 -19.30
CA ARG A 61 -2.14 6.46 -19.68
C ARG A 61 -2.39 7.21 -20.97
N ARG A 62 -3.06 6.56 -21.92
CA ARG A 62 -3.48 7.16 -23.18
C ARG A 62 -4.97 6.93 -23.36
N ALA A 63 -5.64 7.88 -23.99
CA ALA A 63 -7.05 7.80 -24.31
C ALA A 63 -7.22 7.99 -25.81
N TYR A 64 -8.16 7.26 -26.39
CA TYR A 64 -8.51 7.35 -27.79
C TYR A 64 -10.04 7.38 -27.95
N LEU A 65 -10.49 8.01 -29.03
CA LEU A 65 -11.87 7.89 -29.51
C LEU A 65 -11.82 7.06 -30.79
N ALA A 66 -12.37 5.85 -30.74
CA ALA A 66 -12.39 4.90 -31.83
C ALA A 66 -13.76 4.91 -32.50
N GLU A 67 -13.83 5.06 -33.81
CA GLU A 67 -15.08 4.84 -34.52
C GLU A 67 -15.28 3.34 -34.77
N HIS A 68 -16.42 2.81 -34.37
CA HIS A 68 -16.83 1.43 -34.62
C HIS A 68 -18.33 1.38 -34.87
N SER A 69 -18.75 0.79 -35.99
CA SER A 69 -20.15 0.66 -36.38
C SER A 69 -20.92 2.01 -36.35
N GLY A 70 -20.26 3.09 -36.79
CA GLY A 70 -20.84 4.44 -36.83
C GLY A 70 -20.97 5.14 -35.48
N ARG A 71 -20.32 4.64 -34.41
CA ARG A 71 -20.30 5.27 -33.08
C ARG A 71 -18.86 5.47 -32.58
N LEU A 72 -18.65 6.56 -31.85
CA LEU A 72 -17.42 6.78 -31.11
C LEU A 72 -17.42 5.97 -29.82
N THR A 73 -16.34 5.23 -29.60
CA THR A 73 -16.06 4.44 -28.41
C THR A 73 -14.80 4.99 -27.74
N HIS A 74 -14.86 5.25 -26.44
CA HIS A 74 -13.68 5.62 -25.66
C HIS A 74 -12.81 4.39 -25.41
N VAL A 75 -11.53 4.45 -25.77
CA VAL A 75 -10.54 3.40 -25.50
C VAL A 75 -9.49 3.96 -24.55
N SER A 76 -9.45 3.42 -23.35
CA SER A 76 -8.53 3.78 -22.27
C SER A 76 -7.39 2.76 -22.24
N VAL A 77 -6.15 3.22 -22.40
CA VAL A 77 -4.96 2.37 -22.47
C VAL A 77 -4.04 2.71 -21.31
N ALA A 78 -3.87 1.76 -20.39
CA ALA A 78 -2.88 1.80 -19.33
C ALA A 78 -1.63 1.02 -19.75
N ALA A 79 -0.61 1.75 -20.23
CA ALA A 79 0.66 1.15 -20.59
C ALA A 79 1.60 1.13 -19.39
N ARG A 80 2.17 -0.03 -19.07
CA ARG A 80 3.03 -0.20 -17.89
C ARG A 80 4.07 -1.27 -18.09
N ASP A 81 5.25 -1.10 -17.51
CA ASP A 81 6.20 -2.21 -17.43
C ASP A 81 5.66 -3.38 -16.58
N ILE A 82 6.06 -4.60 -16.93
CA ILE A 82 5.55 -5.81 -16.29
C ILE A 82 5.78 -5.85 -14.78
N ARG A 83 6.89 -5.29 -14.26
CA ARG A 83 7.22 -5.32 -12.83
C ARG A 83 6.32 -4.38 -12.05
N SER A 84 6.13 -3.16 -12.54
CA SER A 84 5.22 -2.18 -11.93
C SER A 84 3.75 -2.62 -12.03
N TRP A 85 3.41 -3.43 -13.04
CA TRP A 85 2.07 -4.01 -13.15
C TRP A 85 1.85 -5.09 -12.08
N VAL A 86 2.79 -6.04 -11.93
CA VAL A 86 2.75 -7.04 -10.85
C VAL A 86 2.73 -6.39 -9.47
N THR A 87 3.54 -5.35 -9.26
CA THR A 87 3.58 -4.60 -7.99
C THR A 87 2.21 -4.02 -7.64
N ARG A 88 1.55 -3.37 -8.60
CA ARG A 88 0.20 -2.80 -8.40
C ARG A 88 -0.86 -3.87 -8.13
N LEU A 89 -0.73 -5.07 -8.71
CA LEU A 89 -1.65 -6.17 -8.38
C LEU A 89 -1.50 -6.62 -6.91
N GLY A 90 -0.33 -6.40 -6.31
CA GLY A 90 -0.10 -6.60 -4.88
C GLY A 90 -0.64 -5.47 -3.98
N GLU A 91 -1.19 -4.40 -4.54
CA GLU A 91 -1.74 -3.26 -3.78
C GLU A 91 -3.27 -3.32 -3.75
N PRO A 92 -3.91 -2.91 -2.65
CA PRO A 92 -5.37 -2.79 -2.57
C PRO A 92 -5.94 -1.84 -3.63
N ALA A 93 -7.17 -2.11 -4.06
CA ALA A 93 -7.87 -1.23 -5.00
C ALA A 93 -8.56 -0.06 -4.27
N ASP A 94 -8.19 1.16 -4.65
CA ASP A 94 -8.75 2.42 -4.12
C ASP A 94 -10.29 2.54 -4.26
N TRP A 95 -10.85 1.95 -5.32
CA TRP A 95 -12.29 1.96 -5.59
C TRP A 95 -13.09 0.88 -4.85
N ALA A 96 -12.42 -0.04 -4.15
CA ALA A 96 -13.03 -1.25 -3.60
C ALA A 96 -13.46 -1.14 -2.12
N PHE A 97 -13.41 0.06 -1.52
CA PHE A 97 -13.76 0.27 -0.10
C PHE A 97 -12.97 -0.63 0.87
N GLY A 98 -11.72 -0.96 0.50
CA GLY A 98 -10.87 -1.89 1.25
C GLY A 98 -11.20 -3.37 1.09
N LEU A 99 -12.20 -3.73 0.27
CA LEU A 99 -12.53 -5.12 -0.03
C LEU A 99 -11.56 -5.70 -1.09
N PRO A 100 -11.22 -6.99 -0.99
CA PRO A 100 -10.36 -7.65 -1.96
C PRO A 100 -11.05 -7.79 -3.34
N VAL A 101 -10.28 -7.62 -4.40
CA VAL A 101 -10.76 -7.63 -5.79
C VAL A 101 -10.45 -8.95 -6.47
N THR A 102 -11.38 -9.41 -7.32
CA THR A 102 -11.25 -10.60 -8.16
C THR A 102 -11.85 -10.28 -9.52
N ALA A 103 -11.18 -9.43 -10.29
CA ALA A 103 -11.73 -8.85 -11.51
C ALA A 103 -11.40 -9.70 -12.74
N PRO A 104 -12.40 -10.15 -13.53
CA PRO A 104 -12.14 -10.83 -14.80
C PRO A 104 -11.27 -9.98 -15.73
N THR A 105 -10.38 -10.65 -16.46
CA THR A 105 -9.61 -10.05 -17.54
C THR A 105 -9.58 -11.01 -18.72
N ARG A 106 -9.28 -10.50 -19.91
CA ARG A 106 -9.13 -11.32 -21.11
C ARG A 106 -7.83 -10.96 -21.80
N LEU A 107 -6.96 -11.95 -21.98
CA LEU A 107 -5.75 -11.77 -22.77
C LEU A 107 -6.14 -11.57 -24.24
N LEU A 108 -5.82 -10.41 -24.81
CA LEU A 108 -6.01 -10.14 -26.24
C LEU A 108 -4.78 -10.61 -27.03
N TRP A 109 -3.60 -10.37 -26.47
CA TRP A 109 -2.35 -10.79 -27.09
C TRP A 109 -1.26 -10.97 -26.03
N ALA A 110 -0.33 -11.90 -26.26
CA ALA A 110 0.89 -12.04 -25.48
C ALA A 110 2.05 -12.46 -26.37
N ASP A 111 3.25 -12.04 -25.99
CA ASP A 111 4.47 -12.68 -26.45
C ASP A 111 4.48 -14.16 -26.02
N PRO A 112 4.88 -15.12 -26.87
CA PRO A 112 4.84 -16.55 -26.55
C PRO A 112 5.58 -16.93 -25.26
N TYR A 113 6.72 -16.27 -24.98
CA TYR A 113 7.48 -16.52 -23.77
C TYR A 113 6.72 -16.05 -22.52
N TRP A 114 5.95 -14.97 -22.62
CA TRP A 114 5.20 -14.41 -21.50
C TRP A 114 3.81 -15.01 -21.31
N ARG A 115 3.21 -15.59 -22.36
CA ARG A 115 1.81 -16.04 -22.36
C ARG A 115 1.43 -16.85 -21.11
N HIS A 116 2.21 -17.87 -20.75
CA HIS A 116 1.92 -18.72 -19.58
C HIS A 116 1.98 -17.98 -18.22
N ARG A 117 2.58 -16.78 -18.17
CA ARG A 117 2.71 -15.96 -16.95
C ARG A 117 1.65 -14.88 -16.83
N ILE A 118 1.03 -14.49 -17.94
CA ILE A 118 0.10 -13.35 -18.00
C ILE A 118 -1.27 -13.70 -18.56
N ASP A 119 -1.48 -14.93 -19.04
CA ASP A 119 -2.81 -15.47 -19.37
C ASP A 119 -3.56 -15.80 -18.08
N LEU A 120 -3.89 -14.74 -17.34
CA LEU A 120 -4.62 -14.79 -16.08
C LEU A 120 -6.09 -14.55 -16.41
N PRO A 121 -7.03 -15.47 -16.15
CA PRO A 121 -8.45 -15.22 -16.40
C PRO A 121 -9.05 -14.18 -15.44
N VAL A 122 -8.37 -13.94 -14.32
CA VAL A 122 -8.80 -13.05 -13.24
C VAL A 122 -7.58 -12.35 -12.67
N LEU A 123 -7.74 -11.08 -12.34
CA LEU A 123 -6.76 -10.28 -11.62
C LEU A 123 -7.23 -10.04 -10.20
N CYS A 124 -6.41 -10.48 -9.26
CA CYS A 124 -6.65 -10.35 -7.85
C CYS A 124 -5.88 -9.16 -7.29
N GLN A 125 -6.54 -8.39 -6.42
CA GLN A 125 -5.87 -7.41 -5.57
C GLN A 125 -6.25 -7.69 -4.12
N PRO A 126 -5.32 -7.53 -3.17
CA PRO A 126 -5.59 -7.82 -1.78
C PRO A 126 -6.61 -6.85 -1.20
N ALA A 127 -7.14 -7.23 -0.03
CA ALA A 127 -7.88 -6.31 0.80
C ALA A 127 -6.94 -5.25 1.39
N ASP A 128 -7.49 -4.09 1.70
CA ASP A 128 -6.75 -3.05 2.40
C ASP A 128 -6.61 -3.38 3.88
N GLU A 129 -5.70 -2.73 4.59
CA GLU A 129 -5.54 -2.90 6.03
C GLU A 129 -6.83 -2.49 6.79
N PRO A 130 -7.16 -3.12 7.93
CA PRO A 130 -8.33 -2.76 8.71
C PRO A 130 -8.14 -1.39 9.37
N ARG A 131 -8.70 -0.35 8.76
CA ARG A 131 -8.48 1.04 9.16
C ARG A 131 -9.30 1.49 10.38
N LEU A 132 -9.20 0.76 11.48
CA LEU A 132 -9.99 1.04 12.70
C LEU A 132 -9.60 2.39 13.31
N GLU A 133 -8.32 2.73 13.37
CA GLU A 133 -7.85 4.02 13.88
C GLU A 133 -8.48 5.18 13.08
N GLU A 134 -8.35 5.14 11.75
CA GLU A 134 -8.91 6.17 10.87
C GLU A 134 -10.44 6.27 11.01
N LEU A 135 -11.13 5.14 11.18
CA LEU A 135 -12.58 5.09 11.39
C LEU A 135 -12.98 5.83 12.67
N ILE A 136 -12.25 5.60 13.76
CA ILE A 136 -12.49 6.21 15.07
C ILE A 136 -12.12 7.70 15.08
N ALA A 137 -10.97 8.05 14.48
CA ALA A 137 -10.55 9.44 14.31
C ALA A 137 -11.57 10.22 13.47
N THR A 138 -12.12 9.59 12.43
CA THR A 138 -13.14 10.21 11.58
C THR A 138 -14.47 10.39 12.30
N LEU A 139 -14.87 9.47 13.19
CA LEU A 139 -16.02 9.69 14.07
C LEU A 139 -15.82 10.92 14.98
N GLY A 140 -14.59 11.12 15.48
CA GLY A 140 -14.23 12.32 16.23
C GLY A 140 -14.44 13.60 15.41
N LYS A 141 -14.10 13.59 14.12
CA LYS A 141 -14.38 14.72 13.21
C LYS A 141 -15.88 14.96 13.01
N VAL A 142 -16.68 13.91 12.91
CA VAL A 142 -18.16 14.03 12.84
C VAL A 142 -18.70 14.63 14.15
N ALA A 143 -18.18 14.22 15.31
CA ALA A 143 -18.59 14.76 16.60
C ALA A 143 -18.19 16.23 16.78
N ALA A 144 -16.96 16.60 16.39
CA ALA A 144 -16.52 18.00 16.43
C ALA A 144 -17.38 18.89 15.52
N ALA A 145 -17.64 18.47 14.28
CA ALA A 145 -18.49 19.23 13.36
C ALA A 145 -19.94 19.34 13.85
N ARG A 146 -20.46 18.35 14.60
CA ARG A 146 -21.76 18.45 15.27
C ARG A 146 -21.75 19.56 16.33
N ASP A 147 -20.72 19.59 17.17
CA ASP A 147 -20.62 20.54 18.29
C ASP A 147 -20.37 21.97 17.81
N ASP A 148 -19.68 22.14 16.68
CA ASP A 148 -19.48 23.43 16.00
C ASP A 148 -20.69 23.85 15.13
N GLU A 149 -21.78 23.07 15.12
CA GLU A 149 -22.94 23.25 14.25
C GLU A 149 -22.59 23.36 12.76
N ASP A 150 -21.52 22.69 12.30
CA ASP A 150 -21.05 22.66 10.91
C ASP A 150 -21.71 21.50 10.12
N PRO A 151 -22.78 21.76 9.33
CA PRO A 151 -23.48 20.70 8.62
C PRO A 151 -22.67 20.13 7.46
N LEU A 152 -21.74 20.90 6.89
CA LEU A 152 -20.94 20.48 5.74
C LEU A 152 -19.79 19.59 6.21
N GLY A 153 -19.07 20.00 7.24
CA GLY A 153 -18.03 19.20 7.87
C GLY A 153 -18.55 17.86 8.38
N ALA A 154 -19.74 17.86 9.02
CA ALA A 154 -20.37 16.64 9.51
C ALA A 154 -20.69 15.66 8.36
N ARG A 155 -21.19 16.16 7.22
CA ARG A 155 -21.50 15.32 6.05
C ARG A 155 -20.25 14.79 5.36
N LEU A 156 -19.21 15.63 5.24
CA LEU A 156 -17.94 15.23 4.63
C LEU A 156 -17.29 14.12 5.45
N ALA A 157 -17.12 14.35 6.75
CA ALA A 157 -16.53 13.37 7.65
C ALA A 157 -17.38 12.08 7.74
N ALA A 158 -18.72 12.18 7.72
CA ALA A 158 -19.58 11.00 7.72
C ALA A 158 -19.45 10.18 6.42
N ALA A 159 -19.28 10.84 5.27
CA ALA A 159 -19.06 10.15 4.00
C ALA A 159 -17.72 9.41 3.98
N ASP A 160 -16.66 10.00 4.55
CA ASP A 160 -15.35 9.36 4.71
C ASP A 160 -15.45 8.17 5.68
N LEU A 161 -16.12 8.34 6.82
CA LEU A 161 -16.37 7.27 7.80
C LEU A 161 -17.08 6.08 7.16
N ALA A 162 -18.15 6.32 6.39
CA ALA A 162 -18.86 5.25 5.70
C ALA A 162 -17.99 4.51 4.66
N ARG A 163 -17.03 5.19 4.03
CA ARG A 163 -16.08 4.55 3.09
C ARG A 163 -15.08 3.66 3.80
N LEU A 164 -14.77 3.93 5.07
CA LEU A 164 -13.86 3.14 5.90
C LEU A 164 -14.52 1.90 6.49
N CYS A 165 -15.84 1.92 6.75
CA CYS A 165 -16.56 0.80 7.37
C CYS A 165 -16.26 -0.59 6.75
N PRO A 166 -16.29 -0.77 5.41
CA PRO A 166 -16.06 -2.10 4.83
C PRO A 166 -14.62 -2.60 5.02
N SER A 167 -13.62 -1.71 5.08
CA SER A 167 -12.22 -2.08 5.33
C SER A 167 -12.03 -2.73 6.71
N VAL A 168 -12.84 -2.32 7.70
CA VAL A 168 -12.81 -2.85 9.08
C VAL A 168 -13.69 -4.10 9.18
N LEU A 169 -14.93 -4.03 8.69
CA LEU A 169 -15.89 -5.14 8.76
C LEU A 169 -15.49 -6.34 7.90
N ARG A 170 -14.54 -6.20 6.96
CA ARG A 170 -14.01 -7.34 6.19
C ARG A 170 -13.43 -8.44 7.09
N LEU A 171 -12.93 -8.11 8.28
CA LEU A 171 -12.40 -9.09 9.24
C LEU A 171 -13.47 -10.13 9.57
N ALA A 172 -14.72 -9.69 9.75
CA ALA A 172 -15.88 -10.54 9.97
C ALA A 172 -16.53 -11.07 8.67
N ASN A 173 -16.04 -10.65 7.49
CA ASN A 173 -16.59 -11.00 6.18
C ASN A 173 -15.48 -11.49 5.20
N PRO A 174 -14.66 -12.49 5.58
CA PRO A 174 -13.44 -12.84 4.84
C PRO A 174 -13.68 -13.43 3.44
N SER A 175 -14.92 -13.85 3.12
CA SER A 175 -15.30 -14.42 1.82
C SER A 175 -15.76 -13.39 0.80
N VAL A 176 -16.03 -12.15 1.20
CA VAL A 176 -16.53 -11.11 0.29
C VAL A 176 -15.41 -10.71 -0.68
N ARG A 177 -15.69 -10.82 -1.99
CA ARG A 177 -14.80 -10.43 -3.09
C ARG A 177 -15.59 -9.59 -4.08
N VAL A 178 -14.93 -8.62 -4.71
CA VAL A 178 -15.60 -7.67 -5.62
C VAL A 178 -14.94 -7.66 -6.99
N VAL A 179 -15.74 -7.47 -8.05
CA VAL A 179 -15.26 -7.62 -9.45
C VAL A 179 -15.32 -6.30 -10.25
N SER A 180 -15.97 -5.28 -9.68
CA SER A 180 -16.20 -3.98 -10.28
C SER A 180 -16.50 -2.94 -9.20
N ARG A 181 -16.40 -1.65 -9.54
CA ARG A 181 -16.79 -0.55 -8.64
C ARG A 181 -18.26 -0.63 -8.22
N ARG A 182 -19.16 -1.00 -9.12
CA ARG A 182 -20.59 -1.16 -8.83
C ARG A 182 -20.85 -2.29 -7.84
N SER A 183 -20.23 -3.45 -8.05
CA SER A 183 -20.34 -4.60 -7.13
C SER A 183 -19.65 -4.32 -5.80
N ALA A 184 -18.55 -3.56 -5.79
CA ALA A 184 -17.89 -3.15 -4.55
C ALA A 184 -18.78 -2.25 -3.71
N PHE A 185 -19.44 -1.28 -4.35
CA PHE A 185 -20.41 -0.44 -3.67
C PHE A 185 -21.60 -1.23 -3.13
N ALA A 186 -22.14 -2.18 -3.90
CA ALA A 186 -23.22 -3.04 -3.43
C ALA A 186 -22.78 -3.92 -2.24
N ALA A 187 -21.62 -4.59 -2.35
CA ALA A 187 -21.06 -5.40 -1.28
C ALA A 187 -20.77 -4.59 -0.01
N ALA A 188 -20.28 -3.35 -0.16
CA ALA A 188 -20.04 -2.44 0.94
C ALA A 188 -21.32 -2.07 1.71
N LEU A 189 -22.49 -2.05 1.05
CA LEU A 189 -23.78 -1.78 1.68
C LEU A 189 -24.44 -3.03 2.29
N ASP A 190 -24.12 -4.21 1.78
CA ASP A 190 -24.79 -5.48 2.07
C ASP A 190 -23.81 -6.55 2.57
N LEU A 191 -22.90 -6.18 3.48
CA LEU A 191 -22.00 -7.13 4.12
C LEU A 191 -22.81 -8.17 4.93
N PRO A 192 -22.53 -9.48 4.78
CA PRO A 192 -23.25 -10.55 5.49
C PRO A 192 -23.27 -10.39 7.02
N VAL A 193 -22.14 -9.98 7.59
CA VAL A 193 -21.99 -9.66 9.01
C VAL A 193 -21.81 -8.16 9.13
N ALA A 194 -22.86 -7.48 9.60
CA ALA A 194 -22.89 -6.03 9.73
C ALA A 194 -23.77 -5.58 10.91
N PRO A 195 -23.58 -4.34 11.40
CA PRO A 195 -24.46 -3.74 12.41
C PRO A 195 -25.94 -3.75 12.04
N ALA A 196 -26.83 -3.75 13.04
CA ALA A 196 -28.26 -3.54 12.80
C ALA A 196 -28.51 -2.18 12.11
N GLY A 197 -29.29 -2.17 11.04
CA GLY A 197 -29.57 -0.95 10.27
C GLY A 197 -28.40 -0.45 9.40
N TYR A 198 -27.32 -1.21 9.28
CA TYR A 198 -26.07 -0.82 8.60
C TYR A 198 -26.29 -0.19 7.21
N ARG A 199 -27.09 -0.82 6.34
CA ARG A 199 -27.36 -0.31 4.98
C ARG A 199 -27.95 1.11 5.01
N GLU A 200 -28.92 1.35 5.87
CA GLU A 200 -29.60 2.64 5.96
C GLU A 200 -28.69 3.73 6.53
N ASP A 201 -27.85 3.38 7.49
CA ASP A 201 -26.87 4.29 8.07
C ASP A 201 -25.73 4.60 7.09
N MET A 202 -25.24 3.60 6.35
CA MET A 202 -24.30 3.79 5.25
C MET A 202 -24.85 4.75 4.19
N LEU A 203 -26.08 4.52 3.71
CA LEU A 203 -26.70 5.40 2.70
C LEU A 203 -26.85 6.83 3.21
N ARG A 204 -27.19 7.02 4.49
CA ARG A 204 -27.31 8.35 5.09
C ARG A 204 -25.96 9.05 5.22
N CYS A 205 -24.94 8.35 5.72
CA CYS A 205 -23.58 8.89 5.86
C CYS A 205 -22.93 9.20 4.51
N LEU A 206 -23.20 8.39 3.48
CA LEU A 206 -22.74 8.64 2.11
C LEU A 206 -23.50 9.78 1.39
N GLY A 207 -24.52 10.37 2.02
CA GLY A 207 -25.34 11.42 1.42
C GLY A 207 -26.31 10.92 0.35
N LEU A 208 -26.52 9.60 0.26
CA LEU A 208 -27.46 8.97 -0.69
C LEU A 208 -28.88 8.85 -0.13
N ARG A 209 -29.05 9.15 1.16
CA ARG A 209 -30.35 9.45 1.76
C ARG A 209 -30.34 10.82 2.43
N PRO A 210 -31.44 11.59 2.30
CA PRO A 210 -31.58 12.85 3.02
C PRO A 210 -31.63 12.62 4.54
N GLY A 211 -31.21 13.62 5.28
CA GLY A 211 -31.29 13.63 6.74
C GLY A 211 -30.68 14.90 7.33
N SER A 212 -31.10 15.28 8.54
CA SER A 212 -30.50 16.38 9.31
C SER A 212 -29.09 16.04 9.79
N THR A 213 -28.31 17.04 10.20
CA THR A 213 -26.98 16.84 10.77
C THR A 213 -27.01 15.86 11.95
N GLY A 214 -28.01 15.98 12.84
CA GLY A 214 -28.21 15.04 13.94
C GLY A 214 -28.50 13.61 13.49
N GLN A 215 -29.26 13.41 12.41
CA GLN A 215 -29.50 12.07 11.85
C GLN A 215 -28.26 11.47 11.20
N VAL A 216 -27.44 12.29 10.54
CA VAL A 216 -26.15 11.86 9.94
C VAL A 216 -25.18 11.44 11.05
N TRP A 217 -25.06 12.24 12.10
CA TRP A 217 -24.26 11.90 13.27
C TRP A 217 -24.73 10.60 13.92
N ALA A 218 -26.04 10.46 14.17
CA ALA A 218 -26.59 9.27 14.82
C ALA A 218 -26.33 8.00 13.99
N ALA A 219 -26.37 8.11 12.66
CA ALA A 219 -26.01 7.02 11.76
C ALA A 219 -24.51 6.68 11.87
N ALA A 220 -23.63 7.68 11.81
CA ALA A 220 -22.18 7.48 11.94
C ALA A 220 -21.80 6.83 13.28
N ALA A 221 -22.41 7.28 14.37
CA ALA A 221 -22.23 6.69 15.69
C ALA A 221 -22.66 5.22 15.72
N ARG A 222 -23.86 4.90 15.20
CA ARG A 222 -24.36 3.51 15.14
C ARG A 222 -23.47 2.59 14.29
N LEU A 223 -22.95 3.08 13.16
CA LEU A 223 -22.01 2.32 12.34
C LEU A 223 -20.78 1.90 13.14
N VAL A 224 -20.16 2.85 13.86
CA VAL A 224 -18.95 2.57 14.65
C VAL A 224 -19.28 1.70 15.86
N THR A 225 -20.25 2.08 16.69
CA THR A 225 -20.60 1.32 17.91
C THR A 225 -21.04 -0.11 17.60
N GLY A 226 -21.75 -0.31 16.48
CA GLY A 226 -22.15 -1.64 16.04
C GLY A 226 -21.01 -2.46 15.42
N THR A 227 -19.98 -1.80 14.89
CA THR A 227 -18.81 -2.47 14.29
C THR A 227 -17.89 -3.06 15.37
N LEU A 228 -17.65 -2.34 16.47
CA LEU A 228 -16.73 -2.76 17.54
C LEU A 228 -16.98 -4.19 18.07
N PRO A 229 -18.20 -4.61 18.44
CA PRO A 229 -18.43 -5.98 18.92
C PRO A 229 -18.20 -7.04 17.83
N LEU A 230 -18.43 -6.73 16.56
CA LEU A 230 -18.25 -7.66 15.44
C LEU A 230 -16.78 -7.91 15.13
N ILE A 231 -15.92 -6.91 15.35
CA ILE A 231 -14.48 -7.02 15.10
C ILE A 231 -13.65 -7.37 16.33
N ARG A 232 -14.22 -7.34 17.54
CA ARG A 232 -13.51 -7.68 18.79
C ARG A 232 -12.83 -9.05 18.77
N PRO A 233 -13.40 -10.11 18.17
CA PRO A 233 -12.71 -11.39 18.02
C PRO A 233 -11.40 -11.32 17.20
N TYR A 234 -11.23 -10.25 16.41
CA TYR A 234 -10.10 -10.00 15.52
C TYR A 234 -9.16 -8.89 16.03
N ALA A 235 -9.12 -8.68 17.36
CA ALA A 235 -8.29 -7.65 17.97
C ALA A 235 -6.79 -7.84 17.67
N ALA A 236 -6.33 -9.09 17.53
CA ALA A 236 -4.94 -9.38 17.16
C ALA A 236 -4.60 -8.83 15.77
N GLU A 237 -5.48 -9.01 14.79
CA GLU A 237 -5.34 -8.50 13.42
C GLU A 237 -5.42 -6.97 13.38
N VAL A 238 -6.27 -6.36 14.21
CA VAL A 238 -6.29 -4.90 14.40
C VAL A 238 -4.95 -4.41 14.98
N GLY A 239 -4.40 -5.12 15.96
CA GLY A 239 -3.15 -4.76 16.63
C GLY A 239 -1.92 -4.85 15.73
N GLN A 240 -1.91 -5.74 14.75
CA GLN A 240 -0.83 -5.84 13.76
C GLN A 240 -0.70 -4.57 12.89
N VAL A 241 -1.81 -3.84 12.72
CA VAL A 241 -1.89 -2.66 11.84
C VAL A 241 -1.83 -1.37 12.65
N ALA A 242 -2.70 -1.26 13.66
CA ALA A 242 -2.88 -0.03 14.43
C ALA A 242 -2.10 0.01 15.75
N GLY A 243 -1.36 -1.05 16.07
CA GLY A 243 -0.58 -1.18 17.29
C GLY A 243 -1.34 -1.84 18.46
N PRO A 244 -0.60 -2.33 19.47
CA PRO A 244 -1.16 -3.13 20.55
C PRO A 244 -2.15 -2.36 21.43
N ASP A 245 -1.95 -1.06 21.65
CA ASP A 245 -2.85 -0.29 22.53
C ASP A 245 -4.28 -0.21 21.98
N LEU A 246 -4.46 -0.10 20.65
CA LEU A 246 -5.81 -0.08 20.07
C LEU A 246 -6.48 -1.46 20.17
N ALA A 247 -5.72 -2.54 20.04
CA ALA A 247 -6.22 -3.90 20.25
C ALA A 247 -6.63 -4.13 21.70
N ASP A 248 -5.80 -3.71 22.66
CA ASP A 248 -6.10 -3.79 24.08
C ASP A 248 -7.33 -2.94 24.42
N ALA A 249 -7.42 -1.72 23.89
CA ALA A 249 -8.57 -0.84 24.07
C ALA A 249 -9.87 -1.43 23.49
N LEU A 250 -9.78 -2.20 22.41
CA LEU A 250 -10.90 -2.94 21.83
C LEU A 250 -11.30 -4.13 22.71
N LEU A 251 -10.36 -4.79 23.40
CA LEU A 251 -10.65 -5.93 24.27
C LEU A 251 -11.19 -5.50 25.64
N ASP A 252 -10.54 -4.51 26.27
CA ASP A 252 -10.83 -4.05 27.63
C ASP A 252 -11.99 -3.04 27.73
N GLY A 253 -12.54 -2.63 26.58
CA GLY A 253 -13.69 -1.72 26.50
C GLY A 253 -13.37 -0.24 26.65
N ARG A 254 -12.08 0.17 26.68
CA ARG A 254 -11.69 1.59 26.56
C ARG A 254 -12.22 2.20 25.28
N LEU A 255 -12.20 1.46 24.16
CA LEU A 255 -12.68 1.96 22.88
C LEU A 255 -14.20 2.20 22.89
N ASP A 256 -14.98 1.30 23.50
CA ASP A 256 -16.43 1.49 23.67
C ASP A 256 -16.72 2.75 24.50
N ARG A 257 -15.98 2.96 25.60
CA ARG A 257 -16.10 4.15 26.45
C ARG A 257 -15.73 5.43 25.71
N TYR A 258 -14.66 5.40 24.90
CA TYR A 258 -14.24 6.53 24.09
C TYR A 258 -15.30 6.91 23.03
N VAL A 259 -15.81 5.92 22.30
CA VAL A 259 -16.88 6.14 21.32
C VAL A 259 -18.16 6.64 22.00
N ALA A 260 -18.52 6.10 23.17
CA ALA A 260 -19.65 6.59 23.96
C ALA A 260 -19.43 8.04 24.45
N GLN A 261 -18.19 8.45 24.72
CA GLN A 261 -17.86 9.84 25.06
C GLN A 261 -18.13 10.79 23.90
N LEU A 262 -17.73 10.43 22.67
CA LEU A 262 -18.10 11.18 21.46
C LEU A 262 -19.63 11.21 21.24
N GLY A 263 -20.31 10.19 21.77
CA GLY A 263 -21.76 10.05 21.82
C GLY A 263 -22.48 11.13 22.64
N ARG A 264 -21.83 11.66 23.68
CA ARG A 264 -22.45 12.66 24.57
C ARG A 264 -22.46 14.02 23.88
N THR A 265 -23.63 14.66 23.87
CA THR A 265 -23.73 16.09 23.52
C THR A 265 -22.96 16.87 24.58
N GLY A 266 -21.83 17.46 24.20
CA GLY A 266 -21.12 18.36 25.10
C GLY A 266 -21.98 19.60 25.32
N GLY A 267 -22.29 19.91 26.59
CA GLY A 267 -22.67 21.27 26.99
C GLY A 267 -21.46 22.20 26.93
N GLY A 268 -20.69 22.13 25.84
CA GLY A 268 -19.59 23.05 25.57
C GLY A 268 -20.19 24.40 25.27
N ALA A 269 -19.70 25.45 25.93
CA ALA A 269 -19.96 26.81 25.49
C ALA A 269 -19.69 26.87 23.98
N PRO A 270 -20.56 27.54 23.20
CA PRO A 270 -20.34 27.67 21.76
C PRO A 270 -18.90 28.12 21.57
N SER A 271 -18.13 27.38 20.78
CA SER A 271 -16.85 27.87 20.28
C SER A 271 -17.15 29.25 19.74
N ALA A 272 -16.65 30.29 20.44
CA ALA A 272 -16.83 31.68 20.03
C ALA A 272 -16.62 31.69 18.53
N SER A 273 -17.67 32.08 17.79
CA SER A 273 -17.68 32.10 16.33
C SER A 273 -16.28 32.46 15.89
N ARG A 274 -15.53 31.50 15.36
CA ARG A 274 -14.18 31.79 14.88
C ARG A 274 -14.44 32.86 13.85
N GLU A 275 -14.15 34.13 14.18
CA GLU A 275 -13.92 35.14 13.17
C GLU A 275 -13.05 34.42 12.16
N PRO A 276 -13.45 34.37 10.88
CA PRO A 276 -12.66 33.67 9.88
C PRO A 276 -11.28 34.25 10.04
N ALA A 277 -10.36 33.49 10.64
CA ALA A 277 -9.02 33.97 10.92
C ALA A 277 -8.53 34.35 9.55
N GLY A 278 -8.47 35.66 9.28
CA GLY A 278 -8.56 36.17 7.93
C GLY A 278 -7.57 35.37 7.13
N VAL A 279 -8.06 34.54 6.19
CA VAL A 279 -7.19 33.68 5.39
C VAL A 279 -6.14 34.65 4.91
N PRO A 280 -4.86 34.51 5.34
CA PRO A 280 -3.86 35.48 4.96
C PRO A 280 -3.96 35.55 3.46
N ALA A 281 -4.29 36.74 2.92
CA ALA A 281 -4.49 36.87 1.49
C ALA A 281 -3.30 36.17 0.85
N PRO A 282 -3.52 35.13 0.00
CA PRO A 282 -2.40 34.38 -0.54
C PRO A 282 -1.48 35.42 -1.14
N ARG A 283 -0.28 35.57 -0.55
CA ARG A 283 0.68 36.56 -1.02
C ARG A 283 0.97 36.15 -2.45
N ALA A 284 0.33 36.81 -3.41
CA ALA A 284 0.45 36.47 -4.82
C ALA A 284 1.95 36.53 -5.15
N GLY A 285 2.54 35.37 -5.44
CA GLY A 285 3.98 35.23 -5.71
C GLY A 285 4.86 34.65 -4.60
N GLN A 286 4.32 34.32 -3.41
CA GLN A 286 5.06 33.58 -2.37
C GLN A 286 4.34 32.28 -2.03
N TRP A 287 4.37 31.32 -2.96
CA TRP A 287 4.41 29.93 -2.53
C TRP A 287 5.74 29.78 -1.79
N VAL A 288 5.71 29.65 -0.46
CA VAL A 288 6.86 29.10 0.24
C VAL A 288 6.83 27.62 -0.05
N THR A 289 7.42 27.22 -1.17
CA THR A 289 8.12 25.93 -1.18
C THR A 289 9.11 26.04 -0.04
N VAL A 290 8.84 25.36 1.07
CA VAL A 290 9.90 25.07 2.04
C VAL A 290 10.96 24.37 1.19
N PRO A 291 12.13 25.00 0.93
CA PRO A 291 13.18 24.32 0.22
C PRO A 291 13.57 23.20 1.17
N VAL A 292 13.22 21.97 0.82
CA VAL A 292 13.85 20.81 1.43
C VAL A 292 15.30 20.93 0.97
N PRO A 293 16.27 21.16 1.87
CA PRO A 293 17.65 21.19 1.46
C PRO A 293 17.96 19.83 0.81
N ASP A 294 18.71 19.81 -0.29
CA ASP A 294 19.26 18.55 -0.82
C ASP A 294 20.27 17.91 0.16
N ALA A 295 20.64 18.65 1.22
CA ALA A 295 21.40 18.14 2.35
C ALA A 295 20.48 17.39 3.33
N PRO A 296 20.89 16.21 3.82
CA PRO A 296 20.14 15.51 4.84
C PRO A 296 20.13 16.38 6.10
N VAL A 297 18.92 16.71 6.59
CA VAL A 297 18.72 17.38 7.88
C VAL A 297 19.20 16.42 8.97
N THR A 298 20.50 16.46 9.26
CA THR A 298 21.20 15.49 10.10
C THR A 298 21.49 16.03 11.49
N GLY A 299 21.18 17.30 11.77
CA GLY A 299 21.43 17.92 13.08
C GLY A 299 22.90 17.97 13.49
N ALA A 300 23.85 17.73 12.58
CA ALA A 300 25.28 17.62 12.89
C ALA A 300 26.10 18.76 12.24
N HIS A 301 27.13 19.21 12.97
CA HIS A 301 27.98 20.38 12.66
C HIS A 301 29.10 20.05 11.65
N PRO A 302 29.59 21.01 10.85
CA PRO A 302 30.50 20.77 9.75
C PRO A 302 31.94 21.08 10.17
N ASP A 303 32.76 20.05 10.37
CA ASP A 303 34.20 20.23 10.21
C ASP A 303 34.90 18.92 9.86
N GLN A 304 35.57 18.97 8.70
CA GLN A 304 36.82 18.32 8.36
C GLN A 304 36.81 17.04 7.48
N PRO A 305 37.84 16.89 6.62
CA PRO A 305 37.68 16.39 5.26
C PRO A 305 38.44 15.08 4.93
N GLU A 306 37.95 14.43 3.87
CA GLU A 306 38.45 13.28 3.08
C GLU A 306 39.83 13.51 2.41
N PRO A 307 40.66 12.48 2.08
CA PRO A 307 40.49 11.78 0.79
C PRO A 307 41.02 10.31 0.56
N LEU A 308 40.27 9.57 -0.29
CA LEU A 308 40.63 8.74 -1.49
C LEU A 308 41.51 7.45 -1.33
N GLY A 309 41.26 6.30 -1.99
CA GLY A 309 40.27 5.84 -2.98
C GLY A 309 40.58 4.41 -3.50
N GLY A 310 39.64 3.77 -4.22
CA GLY A 310 39.81 2.48 -4.93
C GLY A 310 38.55 2.07 -5.71
N SER A 311 38.70 1.63 -6.97
CA SER A 311 37.67 1.40 -8.01
C SER A 311 36.33 0.79 -7.55
N GLN A 312 35.25 1.59 -7.55
CA GLN A 312 33.89 1.19 -7.17
C GLN A 312 32.92 1.20 -8.37
N ARG A 313 31.94 0.29 -8.40
CA ARG A 313 30.61 0.59 -9.00
C ARG A 313 30.16 1.91 -8.36
N PRO A 314 29.66 2.93 -9.09
CA PRO A 314 29.41 4.24 -8.50
C PRO A 314 28.51 4.08 -7.28
N SER A 315 29.16 4.14 -6.13
CA SER A 315 28.59 4.01 -4.82
C SER A 315 28.91 5.33 -4.15
N ARG A 316 27.95 5.85 -3.42
CA ARG A 316 28.17 7.03 -2.60
C ARG A 316 28.61 6.63 -1.18
N LEU A 317 29.08 5.38 -1.00
CA LEU A 317 29.66 4.94 0.27
C LEU A 317 30.84 5.84 0.60
N ASP A 318 30.84 6.32 1.83
CA ASP A 318 31.95 7.06 2.42
C ASP A 318 33.29 6.33 2.12
N PRO A 319 34.25 6.99 1.43
CA PRO A 319 35.52 6.37 1.08
C PRO A 319 36.34 5.87 2.29
N ALA A 320 36.23 6.51 3.45
CA ALA A 320 36.88 6.05 4.68
C ALA A 320 36.25 4.75 5.20
N ILE A 321 34.93 4.58 5.06
CA ILE A 321 34.28 3.29 5.32
C ILE A 321 34.69 2.26 4.27
N ALA A 322 34.65 2.64 2.99
CA ALA A 322 34.96 1.75 1.88
C ALA A 322 36.40 1.21 1.92
N GLY A 323 37.37 2.03 2.33
CA GLY A 323 38.78 1.64 2.48
C GLY A 323 39.02 0.62 3.59
N ARG A 324 38.11 0.50 4.56
CA ARG A 324 38.18 -0.47 5.65
C ARG A 324 37.55 -1.82 5.30
N LEU A 325 36.76 -1.90 4.23
CA LEU A 325 36.10 -3.14 3.81
C LEU A 325 37.05 -4.05 3.05
N ARG A 326 37.18 -5.29 3.51
CA ARG A 326 37.86 -6.37 2.81
C ARG A 326 36.84 -7.20 2.03
N ARG A 327 36.67 -6.85 0.76
CA ARG A 327 35.68 -7.49 -0.11
C ARG A 327 36.20 -8.82 -0.64
N THR A 328 35.27 -9.74 -0.88
CA THR A 328 35.50 -10.92 -1.72
C THR A 328 35.85 -10.50 -3.17
N PRO A 329 36.39 -11.40 -4.00
CA PRO A 329 36.66 -11.12 -5.42
C PRO A 329 35.45 -10.61 -6.22
N ASP A 330 34.23 -10.93 -5.77
CA ASP A 330 32.98 -10.45 -6.36
C ASP A 330 32.59 -9.03 -5.93
N GLY A 331 33.41 -8.39 -5.08
CA GLY A 331 33.18 -7.06 -4.52
C GLY A 331 32.20 -7.03 -3.35
N LEU A 332 32.04 -8.14 -2.62
CA LEU A 332 31.03 -8.29 -1.56
C LEU A 332 31.65 -8.45 -0.17
N VAL A 333 30.95 -7.94 0.85
CA VAL A 333 31.20 -8.15 2.28
C VAL A 333 30.04 -8.95 2.89
N ALA A 334 30.33 -9.82 3.86
CA ALA A 334 29.29 -10.55 4.58
C ALA A 334 28.55 -9.60 5.54
N ALA A 335 27.22 -9.70 5.63
CA ALA A 335 26.41 -8.96 6.59
C ALA A 335 25.72 -9.93 7.54
N VAL A 336 26.20 -9.99 8.78
CA VAL A 336 25.55 -10.72 9.88
C VAL A 336 24.54 -9.78 10.51
N VAL A 337 23.29 -10.21 10.59
CA VAL A 337 22.19 -9.36 11.03
C VAL A 337 21.68 -9.88 12.36
N ARG A 338 21.66 -9.02 13.37
CA ARG A 338 21.16 -9.37 14.70
C ARG A 338 20.08 -8.43 15.17
N GLN A 339 19.21 -8.90 16.03
CA GLN A 339 18.30 -8.04 16.76
C GLN A 339 19.09 -7.13 17.71
N HIS A 340 18.76 -5.84 17.71
CA HIS A 340 19.55 -4.82 18.42
C HIS A 340 19.48 -4.90 19.95
N ASP A 341 18.34 -5.34 20.51
CA ASP A 341 18.10 -5.41 21.96
C ASP A 341 18.48 -6.77 22.56
N SER A 342 18.09 -7.87 21.92
CA SER A 342 18.38 -9.23 22.41
C SER A 342 19.76 -9.76 21.98
N GLY A 343 20.34 -9.21 20.92
CA GLY A 343 21.55 -9.75 20.30
C GLY A 343 21.33 -11.02 19.47
N GLU A 344 20.09 -11.53 19.36
CA GLU A 344 19.74 -12.73 18.59
C GLU A 344 20.17 -12.58 17.12
N VAL A 345 20.94 -13.54 16.60
CA VAL A 345 21.30 -13.54 15.17
C VAL A 345 20.11 -13.97 14.33
N LEU A 346 19.71 -13.10 13.40
CA LEU A 346 18.49 -13.22 12.61
C LEU A 346 18.75 -13.81 11.23
N MET A 347 19.79 -13.35 10.55
CA MET A 347 20.14 -13.81 9.21
C MET A 347 21.56 -13.41 8.81
N MET A 348 22.05 -13.99 7.72
CA MET A 348 23.25 -13.54 7.02
C MET A 348 22.90 -13.23 5.56
N ALA A 349 23.49 -12.16 5.03
CA ALA A 349 23.35 -11.75 3.63
C ALA A 349 24.65 -11.13 3.09
N TRP A 350 24.65 -10.70 1.82
CA TRP A 350 25.80 -10.05 1.18
C TRP A 350 25.50 -8.58 0.91
N MET A 351 26.51 -7.73 1.06
CA MET A 351 26.45 -6.32 0.65
C MET A 351 27.64 -6.02 -0.27
N ASP A 352 27.46 -5.19 -1.29
CA ASP A 352 28.57 -4.42 -1.86
C ASP A 352 28.54 -2.99 -1.29
N ASP A 353 29.39 -2.11 -1.82
CA ASP A 353 29.51 -0.75 -1.33
C ASP A 353 28.21 0.04 -1.43
N GLU A 354 27.43 -0.18 -2.48
CA GLU A 354 26.18 0.52 -2.69
C GLU A 354 25.08 -0.03 -1.77
N ALA A 355 25.05 -1.34 -1.55
CA ALA A 355 24.13 -1.95 -0.58
C ALA A 355 24.43 -1.47 0.86
N LEU A 356 25.71 -1.40 1.24
CA LEU A 356 26.11 -0.85 2.53
C LEU A 356 25.82 0.65 2.61
N HIS A 357 26.12 1.41 1.55
CA HIS A 357 25.79 2.85 1.49
C HIS A 357 24.31 3.07 1.74
N ARG A 358 23.42 2.38 1.03
CA ARG A 358 21.97 2.47 1.22
C ARG A 358 21.57 2.06 2.63
N THR A 359 22.17 1.01 3.17
CA THR A 359 21.92 0.56 4.54
C THR A 359 22.25 1.65 5.56
N LEU A 360 23.43 2.26 5.45
CA LEU A 360 23.90 3.30 6.36
C LEU A 360 23.12 4.62 6.22
N THR A 361 22.73 4.97 5.00
CA THR A 361 22.08 6.27 4.71
C THR A 361 20.56 6.24 4.84
N THR A 362 19.91 5.13 4.53
CA THR A 362 18.43 5.03 4.60
C THR A 362 17.94 4.52 5.95
N GLY A 363 18.81 3.93 6.76
CA GLY A 363 18.42 3.20 7.97
C GLY A 363 17.60 1.93 7.69
N ARG A 364 17.51 1.49 6.43
CA ARG A 364 16.83 0.26 6.01
C ARG A 364 17.86 -0.74 5.51
N ALA A 365 17.83 -1.97 6.03
CA ALA A 365 18.81 -2.97 5.63
C ALA A 365 18.63 -3.36 4.15
N THR A 366 19.67 -3.09 3.35
CA THR A 366 19.71 -3.33 1.91
C THR A 366 20.83 -4.30 1.58
N TYR A 367 20.55 -5.31 0.78
CA TYR A 367 21.48 -6.39 0.48
C TYR A 367 21.63 -6.61 -1.04
N TRP A 368 22.72 -7.26 -1.45
CA TRP A 368 23.03 -7.65 -2.82
C TRP A 368 22.80 -9.13 -3.09
N SER A 369 21.97 -9.45 -4.09
CA SER A 369 21.58 -10.84 -4.39
C SER A 369 22.55 -11.45 -5.36
N ARG A 370 23.34 -12.42 -4.90
CA ARG A 370 24.28 -13.13 -5.78
C ARG A 370 23.57 -13.90 -6.90
N SER A 371 22.39 -14.46 -6.62
CA SER A 371 21.60 -15.22 -7.60
C SER A 371 20.79 -14.33 -8.54
N ARG A 372 20.15 -13.28 -8.01
CA ARG A 372 19.32 -12.36 -8.82
C ARG A 372 20.10 -11.21 -9.43
N ARG A 373 21.34 -10.99 -8.97
CA ARG A 373 22.23 -9.88 -9.33
C ARG A 373 21.53 -8.53 -9.23
N GLU A 374 20.82 -8.32 -8.12
CA GLU A 374 20.06 -7.09 -7.85
C GLU A 374 20.10 -6.74 -6.36
N TYR A 375 19.86 -5.46 -6.04
CA TYR A 375 19.67 -4.99 -4.67
C TYR A 375 18.26 -5.29 -4.19
N TRP A 376 18.13 -5.63 -2.91
CA TRP A 376 16.82 -5.70 -2.26
C TRP A 376 16.85 -5.09 -0.86
N VAL A 377 15.80 -4.37 -0.50
CA VAL A 377 15.59 -3.86 0.85
C VAL A 377 14.76 -4.89 1.63
N LYS A 378 15.25 -5.35 2.78
CA LYS A 378 14.55 -6.40 3.54
C LYS A 378 13.18 -5.92 4.00
N GLY A 379 12.17 -6.74 3.70
CA GLY A 379 10.78 -6.45 3.98
C GLY A 379 10.08 -5.55 2.97
N ALA A 380 10.76 -5.01 1.95
CA ALA A 380 10.11 -4.15 0.94
C ALA A 380 8.96 -4.83 0.18
N THR A 381 9.00 -6.15 0.06
CA THR A 381 7.93 -6.94 -0.57
C THR A 381 7.07 -7.70 0.46
N SER A 382 7.65 -8.11 1.60
CA SER A 382 6.98 -8.98 2.57
C SER A 382 6.46 -8.26 3.82
N GLY A 383 6.71 -6.94 3.97
CA GLY A 383 6.43 -6.17 5.18
C GLY A 383 7.37 -6.46 6.36
N HIS A 384 8.21 -7.50 6.28
CA HIS A 384 9.08 -7.90 7.38
C HIS A 384 10.40 -7.11 7.39
N HIS A 385 10.29 -5.85 7.77
CA HIS A 385 11.34 -4.86 7.65
C HIS A 385 12.49 -5.01 8.65
N GLN A 386 13.65 -4.48 8.29
CA GLN A 386 14.79 -4.32 9.18
C GLN A 386 15.19 -2.86 9.25
N TYR A 387 15.04 -2.24 10.42
CA TYR A 387 15.49 -0.89 10.70
C TYR A 387 16.86 -0.93 11.34
N VAL A 388 17.87 -0.36 10.70
CA VAL A 388 19.25 -0.39 11.16
C VAL A 388 19.40 0.52 12.38
N ARG A 389 19.89 -0.04 13.48
CA ARG A 389 20.18 0.69 14.73
C ARG A 389 21.67 0.98 14.86
N SER A 390 22.51 0.03 14.48
CA SER A 390 23.95 0.22 14.37
C SER A 390 24.57 -0.77 13.39
N VAL A 391 25.73 -0.40 12.85
CA VAL A 391 26.55 -1.29 12.02
C VAL A 391 27.96 -1.27 12.61
N ALA A 392 28.51 -2.45 12.89
CA ALA A 392 29.90 -2.61 13.28
C ALA A 392 30.64 -3.38 12.19
N LEU A 393 31.91 -3.03 11.95
CA LEU A 393 32.80 -3.78 11.10
C LEU A 393 33.58 -4.77 11.96
N ASP A 394 33.84 -5.99 11.48
CA ASP A 394 34.77 -6.87 12.18
C ASP A 394 36.22 -6.35 12.14
N CYS A 395 37.15 -7.06 12.80
CA CYS A 395 38.53 -6.65 12.94
C CYS A 395 39.38 -6.72 11.65
N ASP A 396 39.07 -7.60 10.70
CA ASP A 396 39.76 -7.74 9.41
C ASP A 396 38.96 -7.17 8.22
N GLY A 397 37.73 -6.75 8.48
CA GLY A 397 36.87 -5.98 7.60
C GLY A 397 36.10 -6.81 6.56
N ASP A 398 36.10 -8.14 6.67
CA ASP A 398 35.42 -9.02 5.70
C ASP A 398 33.94 -9.32 6.01
N ALA A 399 33.49 -8.93 7.21
CA ALA A 399 32.09 -8.91 7.61
C ALA A 399 31.66 -7.62 8.34
N VAL A 400 30.38 -7.30 8.21
CA VAL A 400 29.67 -6.27 8.99
C VAL A 400 28.60 -6.92 9.87
N LEU A 401 28.49 -6.46 11.11
CA LEU A 401 27.43 -6.79 12.03
C LEU A 401 26.37 -5.67 12.01
N VAL A 402 25.23 -5.95 11.40
CA VAL A 402 24.09 -5.04 11.30
C VAL A 402 23.14 -5.34 12.46
N SER A 403 23.13 -4.47 13.47
CA SER A 403 22.14 -4.54 14.55
C SER A 403 20.87 -3.83 14.09
N VAL A 404 19.77 -4.57 14.00
CA VAL A 404 18.50 -4.11 13.46
C VAL A 404 17.38 -4.24 14.48
N ASP A 405 16.37 -3.41 14.33
CA ASP A 405 15.05 -3.66 14.86
C ASP A 405 14.21 -4.36 13.78
N GLN A 406 13.99 -5.66 13.97
CA GLN A 406 13.30 -6.52 13.02
C GLN A 406 11.78 -6.46 13.24
N VAL A 407 11.05 -6.08 12.20
CA VAL A 407 9.60 -6.20 12.12
C VAL A 407 9.24 -7.52 11.43
N GLY A 408 8.36 -8.30 12.03
CA GLY A 408 7.93 -9.60 11.51
C GLY A 408 9.07 -10.63 11.43
N ALA A 409 8.95 -11.60 10.51
CA ALA A 409 9.93 -12.68 10.39
C ALA A 409 11.18 -12.26 9.59
N ALA A 410 12.37 -12.57 10.11
CA ALA A 410 13.60 -12.38 9.33
C ALA A 410 13.67 -13.36 8.15
N CYS A 411 13.16 -14.58 8.33
CA CYS A 411 13.15 -15.60 7.29
C CYS A 411 11.90 -15.52 6.39
N HIS A 412 12.07 -15.87 5.11
CA HIS A 412 10.98 -15.97 4.14
C HIS A 412 10.03 -17.14 4.41
N THR A 413 10.42 -18.09 5.26
CA THR A 413 9.58 -19.21 5.72
C THR A 413 8.67 -18.83 6.90
N GLY A 414 8.71 -17.55 7.33
CA GLY A 414 7.94 -17.07 8.48
C GLY A 414 8.66 -17.22 9.83
N GLN A 415 9.87 -17.78 9.86
CA GLN A 415 10.65 -17.96 11.09
C GLN A 415 11.35 -16.68 11.56
N ARG A 416 11.46 -16.50 12.88
CA ARG A 416 12.10 -15.33 13.53
C ARG A 416 13.56 -15.17 13.09
N THR A 417 14.28 -16.27 13.00
CA THR A 417 15.67 -16.36 12.53
C THR A 417 15.77 -17.35 11.36
N CYS A 418 16.73 -17.13 10.46
CA CYS A 418 17.11 -18.11 9.44
C CYS A 418 17.85 -19.33 10.04
N PHE A 419 18.33 -19.24 11.28
CA PHE A 419 19.12 -20.27 11.96
C PHE A 419 18.26 -21.14 12.89
N SER A 420 17.13 -21.64 12.40
CA SER A 420 16.17 -22.42 13.20
C SER A 420 16.41 -23.93 13.20
N THR A 421 17.37 -24.42 12.42
CA THR A 421 17.70 -25.85 12.34
C THR A 421 19.03 -26.10 13.02
N GLU A 422 19.02 -26.83 14.14
CA GLU A 422 20.22 -27.22 14.86
C GLU A 422 20.92 -28.40 14.19
N LEU A 423 22.25 -28.40 14.25
CA LEU A 423 23.08 -29.50 13.80
C LEU A 423 23.71 -30.19 15.01
N PRO A 424 23.77 -31.53 15.05
CA PRO A 424 24.35 -32.24 16.18
C PRO A 424 25.86 -31.98 16.27
N VAL A 425 26.34 -31.66 17.47
CA VAL A 425 27.77 -31.58 17.79
C VAL A 425 28.20 -32.92 18.38
N THR A 426 29.07 -33.65 17.68
CA THR A 426 29.49 -35.01 18.05
C THR A 426 30.79 -35.07 18.87
N GLY A 427 31.39 -33.92 19.20
CA GLY A 427 32.56 -33.84 20.06
C GLY A 427 32.16 -33.93 21.53
N GLU A 428 32.83 -34.78 22.31
CA GLU A 428 32.68 -34.82 23.76
C GLU A 428 33.12 -33.46 24.34
N VAL A 429 32.19 -32.77 25.00
CA VAL A 429 32.52 -31.58 25.77
C VAL A 429 33.10 -32.07 27.10
N ALA A 430 34.43 -32.10 27.20
CA ALA A 430 35.10 -32.21 28.49
C ALA A 430 34.65 -31.00 29.33
N SER A 431 34.00 -31.30 30.46
CA SER A 431 33.40 -30.31 31.37
C SER A 431 34.43 -29.44 32.07
#